data_AF-A0A259RT43-F1
#
_entry.id   AF-A0A259RT43-F1
#
_cell.length_a   1.000
_cell.length_b   1.000
_cell.length_c   1.000
_cell.angle_alpha   90.00
_cell.angle_beta   90.00
_cell.angle_gamma   90.00
#
_symmetry.space_group_name_H-M   'P 1'
#
loop_
_entity.id
_entity.type
_entity.pdbx_description
1 polymer ?
#
loop_
_entity_poly.entity_id
_entity_poly.type
_entity_poly.pdbx_seq_one_letter_code
_entity_poly.pdbx_strand_id
1 'polypeptide(L)'
;MRVAFINWNLRIRCAFAPLWNWHDFTVVLRQLDALQLPARHGVATPANRHPGSDVVILTSISNEAAKQKFLASWKVLKPCLRVMPQPNCVTV
;
A
#
# COMPACT_ATOMS: atom_id res chain seq x y z
N MET A 1 12.72 20.00 8.95
CA MET A 1 13.17 19.08 7.87
C MET A 1 11.98 18.74 6.99
N ARG A 2 12.06 18.92 5.66
CA ARG A 2 11.04 18.43 4.72
C ARG A 2 11.51 17.09 4.15
N VAL A 3 10.64 16.08 4.09
CA VAL A 3 10.97 14.75 3.53
C VAL A 3 10.13 14.55 2.26
N ALA A 4 10.80 14.26 1.15
CA ALA A 4 10.16 13.99 -0.13
C ALA A 4 10.65 12.66 -0.69
N PHE A 5 9.71 11.83 -1.15
CA PHE A 5 10.01 10.61 -1.88
C PHE A 5 9.98 10.91 -3.38
N ILE A 6 11.15 10.81 -4.01
CA ILE A 6 11.36 11.08 -5.43
C ILE A 6 11.67 9.76 -6.11
N ASN A 7 10.97 9.48 -7.20
CA ASN A 7 11.25 8.32 -8.04
C ASN A 7 12.36 8.65 -9.06
N TRP A 8 12.96 7.63 -9.68
CA TRP A 8 14.02 7.79 -10.68
C TRP A 8 13.62 8.68 -11.87
N ASN A 9 12.32 8.74 -12.16
CA ASN A 9 11.74 9.62 -13.17
C ASN A 9 11.52 11.08 -12.70
N LEU A 10 12.18 11.49 -11.61
CA LEU A 10 12.12 12.81 -10.99
C LEU A 10 10.71 13.26 -10.56
N ARG A 11 9.73 12.35 -10.50
CA ARG A 11 8.38 12.65 -10.00
C ARG A 11 8.32 12.49 -8.49
N ILE A 12 7.78 13.50 -7.82
CA ILE A 12 7.48 13.47 -6.39
C ILE A 12 6.26 12.55 -6.18
N ARG A 13 6.42 11.52 -5.35
CA ARG A 13 5.36 10.56 -5.02
C ARG A 13 4.60 10.94 -3.77
N CYS A 14 5.32 11.50 -2.80
CA CYS A 14 4.76 11.95 -1.53
C CYS A 14 5.74 12.96 -0.93
N ALA A 15 5.20 14.02 -0.36
CA ALA A 15 5.95 15.01 0.39
C ALA A 15 5.27 15.20 1.75
N PHE A 16 6.08 15.20 2.80
CA PHE A 16 5.65 15.50 4.14
C PHE A 16 6.39 16.76 4.62
N ALA A 17 5.61 17.76 5.05
CA ALA A 17 6.11 18.98 5.67
C ALA A 17 5.75 18.95 7.17
N PRO A 18 6.71 19.20 8.07
CA PRO A 18 6.46 19.08 9.50
C PRO A 18 5.58 20.21 10.02
N LEU A 19 4.60 19.83 10.84
CA LEU A 19 3.89 20.72 11.76
C LEU A 19 4.56 20.61 13.13
N TRP A 20 5.71 21.27 13.30
CA TRP A 20 6.47 21.45 14.56
C TRP A 20 6.96 20.18 15.30
N ASN A 21 6.42 18.99 15.02
CA ASN A 21 6.75 17.74 15.69
C ASN A 21 7.72 16.88 14.87
N TRP A 22 8.67 16.27 15.57
CA TRP A 22 9.53 15.22 15.01
C TRP A 22 8.65 13.98 14.73
N HIS A 23 8.58 13.55 13.48
CA HIS A 23 7.96 12.28 13.12
C HIS A 23 8.95 11.15 13.35
N ASP A 24 8.48 10.06 13.97
CA ASP A 24 9.23 8.83 14.09
C ASP A 24 9.61 8.27 12.70
N PHE A 25 10.85 7.79 12.56
CA PHE A 25 11.35 7.17 11.33
C PHE A 25 10.52 5.95 10.89
N THR A 26 9.83 5.30 11.83
CA THR A 26 8.87 4.22 11.52
C THR A 26 7.77 4.69 10.55
N VAL A 27 7.31 5.94 10.66
CA VAL A 27 6.28 6.51 9.79
C VAL A 27 6.82 6.72 8.38
N VAL A 28 8.07 7.17 8.26
CA VAL A 28 8.74 7.39 6.98
C VAL A 28 8.93 6.07 6.24
N LEU A 29 9.42 5.03 6.93
CA LEU A 29 9.58 3.69 6.36
C LEU A 29 8.23 3.07 5.97
N ARG A 30 7.21 3.20 6.83
CA ARG A 30 5.86 2.73 6.52
C ARG A 30 5.27 3.40 5.28
N GLN A 31 5.50 4.71 5.12
CA GLN A 31 5.02 5.45 3.95
C GLN A 31 5.74 5.01 2.68
N LEU A 32 7.04 4.71 2.76
CA LEU A 32 7.80 4.18 1.64
C LEU A 32 7.21 2.83 1.17
N ASP A 33 6.94 1.91 2.08
CA ASP A 33 6.34 0.60 1.75
C ASP A 33 4.93 0.76 1.16
N ALA A 34 4.13 1.68 1.71
CA ALA A 34 2.81 1.99 1.19
C ALA A 34 2.83 2.58 -0.23
N LEU A 35 3.92 3.26 -0.62
CA LEU A 35 4.11 3.76 -1.99
C LEU A 35 4.60 2.68 -2.94
N GLN A 36 5.36 1.69 -2.47
CA GLN A 36 5.95 0.64 -3.30
C GLN A 36 4.95 -0.49 -3.60
N LEU A 37 4.11 -0.87 -2.63
CA LEU A 37 3.16 -1.98 -2.77
C LEU A 37 2.12 -1.80 -3.90
N PRO A 38 1.47 -0.64 -4.07
CA PRO A 38 0.56 -0.40 -5.18
C PRO A 38 1.27 -0.49 -6.53
N ALA A 39 2.52 -0.01 -6.61
CA ALA A 39 3.28 -0.02 -7.86
C ALA A 39 3.70 -1.44 -8.28
N ARG A 40 3.95 -2.35 -7.32
CA ARG A 40 4.36 -3.73 -7.62
C ARG A 40 3.18 -4.67 -7.82
N HIS A 41 2.16 -4.56 -6.98
CA HIS A 41 1.10 -5.58 -6.90
C HIS A 41 -0.29 -5.04 -7.27
N GLY A 42 -0.50 -3.72 -7.29
CA GLY A 42 -1.83 -3.14 -7.50
C GLY A 42 -2.76 -3.35 -6.30
N VAL A 43 -2.19 -3.30 -5.09
CA VAL A 43 -2.94 -3.29 -3.82
C VAL A 43 -2.70 -1.99 -3.05
N ALA A 44 -3.71 -1.52 -2.36
CA ALA A 44 -3.67 -0.36 -1.47
C ALA A 44 -3.57 -0.81 -0.01
N THR A 45 -2.97 0.04 0.83
CA THR A 45 -2.79 -0.23 2.26
C THR A 45 -3.90 0.42 3.08
N PRO A 46 -4.56 -0.28 4.01
CA PRO A 46 -5.56 0.33 4.88
C PRO A 46 -4.96 1.37 5.84
N ALA A 47 -5.83 2.14 6.50
CA ALA A 47 -5.40 3.10 7.51
C ALA A 47 -4.69 2.37 8.67
N ASN A 48 -3.56 2.92 9.12
CA ASN A 48 -2.71 2.37 10.19
C ASN A 48 -2.17 0.94 9.95
N ARG A 49 -1.77 0.63 8.72
CA ARG A 49 -1.25 -0.68 8.33
C ARG A 49 0.07 -1.04 9.03
N HIS A 50 0.21 -2.29 9.49
CA HIS A 50 1.48 -2.89 9.88
C HIS A 50 2.01 -3.83 8.77
N PRO A 51 3.33 -4.06 8.67
CA PRO A 51 3.87 -5.08 7.78
C PRO A 51 3.22 -6.44 8.05
N GLY A 52 2.78 -7.14 6.99
CA GLY A 52 2.05 -8.41 7.11
C GLY A 52 0.55 -8.29 7.33
N SER A 53 0.01 -7.10 7.63
CA SER A 53 -1.45 -6.90 7.72
C SER A 53 -2.14 -6.96 6.35
N ASP A 54 -3.45 -7.20 6.38
CA ASP A 54 -4.31 -7.24 5.20
C ASP A 54 -4.21 -5.97 4.35
N VAL A 55 -4.37 -6.15 3.05
CA VAL A 55 -4.36 -5.12 2.02
C VAL A 55 -5.68 -5.08 1.27
N VAL A 56 -5.95 -3.97 0.60
CA VAL A 56 -7.18 -3.76 -0.16
C VAL A 56 -6.85 -3.77 -1.65
N ILE A 57 -7.62 -4.49 -2.46
CA ILE A 57 -7.45 -4.48 -3.92
C ILE A 57 -7.96 -3.15 -4.47
N LEU A 58 -7.20 -2.52 -5.37
CA LEU A 58 -7.64 -1.26 -6.01
C LEU A 58 -8.94 -1.46 -6.79
N THR A 59 -9.83 -0.47 -6.69
CA THR A 59 -11.11 -0.44 -7.41
C THR A 59 -10.95 -0.34 -8.92
N SER A 60 -9.77 0.07 -9.41
CA SER A 60 -9.42 0.09 -10.83
C SER A 60 -9.26 -1.31 -11.43
N ILE A 61 -9.17 -2.37 -10.63
CA ILE A 61 -9.02 -3.74 -11.09
C ILE A 61 -10.41 -4.42 -11.14
N SER A 62 -10.79 -4.89 -12.33
CA SER A 62 -12.03 -5.64 -12.52
C SER A 62 -12.01 -6.96 -11.74
N ASN A 63 -13.19 -7.51 -11.44
CA ASN A 63 -13.28 -8.77 -10.70
C ASN A 63 -12.58 -9.93 -11.43
N GLU A 64 -12.64 -9.96 -12.75
CA GLU A 64 -12.01 -11.00 -13.58
C GLU A 64 -10.49 -10.89 -13.57
N ALA A 65 -9.95 -9.68 -13.78
CA ALA A 65 -8.52 -9.43 -13.73
C ALA A 65 -7.96 -9.68 -12.32
N ALA A 66 -8.72 -9.35 -11.27
CA ALA A 66 -8.36 -9.68 -9.91
C ALA A 66 -8.27 -11.20 -9.71
N LYS A 67 -9.18 -11.99 -10.31
CA LYS A 67 -9.24 -13.46 -10.10
C LYS A 67 -8.05 -14.15 -10.75
N GLN A 68 -7.61 -13.63 -11.88
CA GLN A 68 -6.41 -14.11 -12.56
C GLN A 68 -5.13 -13.73 -11.81
N LYS A 69 -5.07 -12.50 -11.27
CA LYS A 69 -3.86 -11.96 -10.65
C LYS A 69 -3.66 -12.43 -9.20
N PHE A 70 -4.75 -12.62 -8.48
CA PHE A 70 -4.74 -13.02 -7.07
C PHE A 70 -5.50 -14.35 -6.94
N LEU A 71 -4.74 -15.45 -6.97
CA LEU A 71 -5.28 -16.80 -6.80
C LEU A 71 -5.77 -17.08 -5.37
N ALA A 72 -5.42 -16.20 -4.42
CA ALA A 72 -5.84 -16.28 -3.03
C ALA A 72 -7.29 -15.82 -2.84
N SER A 73 -8.01 -16.47 -1.92
CA SER A 73 -9.36 -16.04 -1.53
C SER A 73 -9.32 -14.65 -0.88
N TRP A 74 -10.01 -13.68 -1.49
CA TRP A 74 -10.23 -12.36 -0.90
C TRP A 74 -11.65 -12.24 -0.34
N LYS A 75 -11.80 -11.43 0.70
CA LYS A 75 -13.10 -11.13 1.32
C LYS A 75 -13.68 -9.86 0.71
N VAL A 76 -14.88 -9.96 0.14
CA VAL A 76 -15.61 -8.80 -0.37
C VAL A 76 -16.54 -8.28 0.74
N LEU A 77 -16.23 -7.10 1.28
CA LEU A 77 -17.12 -6.42 2.24
C LEU A 77 -18.12 -5.51 1.50
N LYS A 78 -17.62 -4.80 0.47
CA LYS A 78 -18.42 -3.96 -0.43
C LYS A 78 -17.84 -4.09 -1.84
N PRO A 79 -18.58 -3.73 -2.92
CA PRO A 79 -18.07 -3.78 -4.29
C PRO A 79 -16.71 -3.06 -4.48
N CYS A 80 -16.52 -1.97 -3.74
CA CYS A 80 -15.31 -1.15 -3.73
C CYS A 80 -14.29 -1.53 -2.64
N LEU A 81 -14.62 -2.45 -1.73
CA LEU A 81 -13.79 -2.80 -0.57
C LEU A 81 -13.58 -4.32 -0.54
N ARG A 82 -12.47 -4.74 -1.14
CA ARG A 82 -12.04 -6.14 -1.24
C ARG A 82 -10.74 -6.30 -0.49
N VAL A 83 -10.75 -7.13 0.55
CA VAL A 83 -9.65 -7.31 1.48
C VAL A 83 -8.97 -8.65 1.20
N MET A 84 -7.64 -8.64 1.15
CA MET A 84 -6.82 -9.83 0.91
C MET A 84 -5.58 -9.76 1.80
N PRO A 85 -5.02 -10.89 2.25
CA PRO A 85 -3.70 -10.90 2.88
C PRO A 85 -2.64 -10.28 1.96
N GLN A 86 -1.59 -9.69 2.56
CA GLN A 86 -0.51 -9.05 1.80
C GLN A 86 0.19 -10.05 0.86
N PRO A 87 0.30 -9.77 -0.45
CA PRO A 87 1.12 -10.57 -1.35
C PRO A 87 2.60 -10.44 -0.94
N ASN A 88 3.30 -11.57 -0.85
CA ASN A 88 4.69 -11.76 -0.37
C ASN A 88 4.93 -11.79 1.14
N CYS A 89 3.92 -11.83 2.01
CA CYS A 89 4.16 -12.24 3.39
C CYS A 89 4.22 -13.78 3.44
N VAL A 90 5.38 -14.35 3.14
CA VAL A 90 5.67 -15.75 3.48
C VAL A 90 5.85 -15.75 5.00
N THR A 91 4.87 -16.30 5.72
CA THR A 91 5.05 -16.70 7.11
C THR A 91 6.07 -17.83 7.11
N VAL A 92 7.30 -17.52 7.52
CA VAL A 92 8.27 -18.54 7.95
C VAL A 92 7.80 -19.11 9.29
#